data_AF-A0A285SXQ7-F1
#
_entry.id   AF-A0A285SXQ7-F1
#
_cell.length_a   1.000
_cell.length_b   1.000
_cell.length_c   1.000
_cell.angle_alpha   90.00
_cell.angle_beta   90.00
_cell.angle_gamma   90.00
#
_symmetry.space_group_name_H-M   'P 1'
#
loop_
_entity.id
_entity.type
_entity.pdbx_description
1 polymer ?
#
loop_
_entity_poly.entity_id
_entity_poly.type
_entity_poly.pdbx_seq_one_letter_code
_entity_poly.pdbx_strand_id
1 'polypeptide(L)'
;MEDKYINDLDKMINKFILQSKKFVEYACFPYGLIDLAVANELTTKFVYDFEYFAFTKSTKTLLSIRTLLKVGNNEDVMILLRSIFENYLSTRYLHENSDMNGIKDFILNPINVAFSFYNINREGKVENREKEIVGELRNPKEFKIGKDKRYYYDFYDILSQYAHCNYGLIDYYKEEGMYSISKVSDRLLIRLYVIFVYTKLFELIVTVEGEDFPDKRTERTCYTLVADSIKTQKEIIDYLREKYKNIHDEKLKYHSKKMREMLNDMKKSLSEELGSLVKMNL
;
A
#
# COMPACT_ATOMS: atom_id res chain seq x y z
N MET A 1 -10.96 -10.83 22.52
CA MET A 1 -11.46 -9.95 21.44
C MET A 1 -10.38 -9.72 20.39
N GLU A 2 -9.16 -9.34 20.81
CA GLU A 2 -8.01 -9.16 19.92
C GLU A 2 -7.70 -10.40 19.03
N ASP A 3 -7.66 -11.62 19.58
CA ASP A 3 -7.41 -12.83 18.78
C ASP A 3 -8.49 -13.12 17.73
N LYS A 4 -9.74 -12.74 17.99
CA LYS A 4 -10.83 -12.85 17.00
C LYS A 4 -10.50 -11.95 15.80
N TYR A 5 -10.15 -10.70 16.04
CA TYR A 5 -9.79 -9.75 14.99
C TYR A 5 -8.53 -10.18 14.23
N ILE A 6 -7.53 -10.73 14.92
CA ILE A 6 -6.34 -11.32 14.27
C ILE A 6 -6.76 -12.42 13.29
N ASN A 7 -7.61 -13.36 13.72
CA ASN A 7 -8.09 -14.44 12.87
C ASN A 7 -8.91 -13.94 11.67
N ASP A 8 -9.73 -12.90 11.88
CA ASP A 8 -10.53 -12.31 10.81
C ASP A 8 -9.64 -11.61 9.77
N LEU A 9 -8.61 -10.89 10.20
CA LEU A 9 -7.63 -10.27 9.31
C LEU A 9 -6.79 -11.31 8.56
N ASP A 10 -6.37 -12.39 9.22
CA ASP A 10 -5.62 -13.48 8.57
C ASP A 10 -6.47 -14.16 7.48
N LYS A 11 -7.77 -14.35 7.72
CA LYS A 11 -8.70 -14.83 6.69
C LYS A 11 -8.82 -13.84 5.53
N MET A 12 -8.88 -12.54 5.81
CA MET A 12 -8.92 -11.50 4.77
C MET A 12 -7.65 -11.48 3.93
N ILE A 13 -6.47 -11.56 4.54
CA ILE A 13 -5.19 -11.64 3.82
C ILE A 13 -5.22 -12.82 2.82
N ASN A 14 -5.70 -13.98 3.25
CA ASN A 14 -5.80 -15.15 2.37
C ASN A 14 -6.81 -14.95 1.24
N LYS A 15 -7.97 -14.33 1.52
CA LYS A 15 -8.97 -14.01 0.48
C LYS A 15 -8.41 -13.02 -0.55
N PHE A 16 -7.75 -11.95 -0.10
CA PHE A 16 -7.07 -10.99 -0.97
C PHE A 16 -6.03 -11.68 -1.86
N ILE A 17 -5.12 -12.46 -1.27
CA ILE A 17 -4.13 -13.23 -2.04
C ILE A 17 -4.80 -14.11 -3.09
N LEU A 18 -5.87 -14.81 -2.74
CA LEU A 18 -6.57 -15.69 -3.67
C LEU A 18 -7.16 -14.91 -4.86
N GLN A 19 -7.88 -13.81 -4.60
CA GLN A 19 -8.51 -13.05 -5.68
C GLN A 19 -7.48 -12.28 -6.50
N SER A 20 -6.47 -11.68 -5.88
CA SER A 20 -5.40 -10.98 -6.59
C SER A 20 -4.63 -11.91 -7.52
N LYS A 21 -4.34 -13.15 -7.09
CA LYS A 21 -3.72 -14.14 -7.98
C LYS A 21 -4.57 -14.40 -9.21
N LYS A 22 -5.88 -14.61 -9.04
CA LYS A 22 -6.77 -14.84 -10.17
C LYS A 22 -6.80 -13.63 -11.10
N PHE A 23 -6.99 -12.44 -10.53
CA PHE A 23 -7.02 -11.18 -11.28
C PHE A 23 -5.77 -10.97 -12.12
N VAL A 24 -4.58 -11.22 -11.56
CA VAL A 24 -3.32 -11.13 -12.31
C VAL A 24 -3.29 -12.06 -13.53
N GLU A 25 -3.84 -13.27 -13.43
CA GLU A 25 -3.81 -14.23 -14.54
C GLU A 25 -4.78 -13.90 -15.68
N TYR A 26 -5.90 -13.20 -15.42
CA TYR A 26 -6.90 -12.92 -16.45
C TYR A 26 -6.97 -11.45 -16.91
N ALA A 27 -6.63 -10.47 -16.06
CA ALA A 27 -6.82 -9.05 -16.34
C ALA A 27 -5.52 -8.27 -16.55
N CYS A 28 -4.41 -8.66 -15.91
CA CYS A 28 -3.16 -7.89 -15.93
C CYS A 28 -2.38 -8.06 -17.25
N PHE A 29 -2.95 -7.60 -18.35
CA PHE A 29 -2.34 -7.58 -19.67
C PHE A 29 -1.57 -6.27 -19.92
N PRO A 30 -0.36 -6.30 -20.51
CA PRO A 30 0.46 -5.11 -20.71
C PRO A 30 0.06 -4.35 -21.98
N TYR A 31 -1.10 -3.70 -21.95
CA TYR A 31 -1.69 -2.98 -23.08
C TYR A 31 -0.75 -1.91 -23.67
N GLY A 32 -0.10 -1.11 -22.83
CA GLY A 32 0.81 -0.04 -23.28
C GLY A 32 2.04 -0.58 -24.01
N LEU A 33 2.67 -1.62 -23.46
CA LEU A 33 3.82 -2.28 -24.09
C LEU A 33 3.47 -2.92 -25.43
N ILE A 34 2.26 -3.47 -25.59
CA ILE A 34 1.82 -4.05 -26.86
C ILE A 34 1.59 -2.96 -27.91
N ASP A 35 0.93 -1.86 -27.55
CA ASP A 35 0.78 -0.70 -28.45
C ASP A 35 2.16 -0.19 -28.90
N LEU A 36 3.12 -0.09 -27.98
CA LEU A 36 4.48 0.32 -28.30
C LEU A 36 5.18 -0.69 -29.23
N ALA A 37 5.03 -1.99 -28.99
CA ALA A 37 5.70 -3.02 -29.80
C ALA A 37 5.12 -3.12 -31.22
N VAL A 38 3.81 -2.93 -31.39
CA VAL A 38 3.12 -3.11 -32.68
C VAL A 38 3.08 -1.82 -33.49
N ALA A 39 2.78 -0.68 -32.84
CA ALA A 39 2.57 0.60 -33.51
C ALA A 39 3.71 1.60 -33.30
N ASN A 40 4.69 1.31 -32.43
CA ASN A 40 5.73 2.25 -32.00
C ASN A 40 5.15 3.53 -31.39
N GLU A 41 4.01 3.41 -30.71
CA GLU A 41 3.30 4.53 -30.09
C GLU A 41 3.34 4.41 -28.57
N LEU A 42 3.74 5.50 -27.92
CA LEU A 42 3.53 5.67 -26.48
C LEU A 42 2.08 6.12 -26.29
N THR A 43 1.29 5.34 -25.55
CA THR A 43 -0.14 5.61 -25.32
C THR A 43 -0.42 5.78 -23.82
N THR A 44 -1.60 6.32 -23.48
CA THR A 44 -2.02 6.42 -22.08
C THR A 44 -2.28 5.06 -21.43
N LYS A 45 -2.36 3.97 -22.21
CA LYS A 45 -2.54 2.62 -21.69
C LYS A 45 -1.37 2.12 -20.85
N PHE A 46 -0.22 2.79 -20.91
CA PHE A 46 0.88 2.56 -19.97
C PHE A 46 0.52 2.82 -18.50
N VAL A 47 -0.54 3.59 -18.23
CA VAL A 47 -1.10 3.70 -16.87
C VAL A 47 -1.52 2.31 -16.38
N TYR A 48 -2.32 1.57 -17.15
CA TYR A 48 -2.72 0.20 -16.80
C TYR A 48 -1.52 -0.72 -16.59
N ASP A 49 -0.49 -0.64 -17.45
CA ASP A 49 0.73 -1.43 -17.30
C ASP A 49 1.41 -1.17 -15.95
N PHE A 50 1.50 0.09 -15.53
CA PHE A 50 2.07 0.46 -14.23
C PHE A 50 1.19 -0.02 -13.07
N GLU A 51 -0.12 0.15 -13.15
CA GLU A 51 -1.07 -0.32 -12.15
C GLU A 51 -0.97 -1.84 -11.97
N TYR A 52 -0.99 -2.59 -13.06
CA TYR A 52 -0.89 -4.05 -13.06
C TYR A 52 0.48 -4.53 -12.59
N PHE A 53 1.57 -3.82 -12.93
CA PHE A 53 2.89 -4.08 -12.38
C PHE A 53 2.92 -3.86 -10.85
N ALA A 54 2.43 -2.71 -10.38
CA ALA A 54 2.38 -2.35 -8.97
C ALA A 54 1.51 -3.33 -8.18
N PHE A 55 0.37 -3.74 -8.72
CA PHE A 55 -0.53 -4.74 -8.13
C PHE A 55 0.12 -6.12 -8.06
N THR A 56 0.74 -6.58 -9.14
CA THR A 56 1.41 -7.88 -9.21
C THR A 56 2.57 -7.95 -8.22
N LYS A 57 3.43 -6.91 -8.20
CA LYS A 57 4.53 -6.78 -7.23
C LYS A 57 4.01 -6.78 -5.80
N SER A 58 2.99 -5.98 -5.51
CA SER A 58 2.39 -5.89 -4.17
C SER A 58 1.73 -7.20 -3.73
N THR A 59 1.15 -7.97 -4.65
CA THR A 59 0.58 -9.30 -4.37
C THR A 59 1.67 -10.30 -4.00
N LYS A 60 2.83 -10.26 -4.68
CA LYS A 60 4.01 -11.04 -4.28
C LYS A 60 4.51 -10.62 -2.89
N THR A 61 4.57 -9.32 -2.60
CA THR A 61 4.95 -8.83 -1.27
C THR A 61 3.95 -9.28 -0.18
N LEU A 62 2.65 -9.27 -0.46
CA LEU A 62 1.61 -9.75 0.47
C LEU A 62 1.76 -11.25 0.79
N LEU A 63 2.18 -12.07 -0.18
CA LEU A 63 2.51 -13.48 0.04
C LEU A 63 3.66 -13.64 1.05
N SER A 64 4.71 -12.82 0.94
CA SER A 64 5.82 -12.80 1.88
C SER A 64 5.39 -12.32 3.27
N ILE A 65 4.62 -11.23 3.33
CA ILE A 65 4.04 -10.71 4.58
C ILE A 65 3.24 -11.80 5.31
N ARG A 66 2.38 -12.55 4.60
CA ARG A 66 1.62 -13.65 5.21
C ARG A 66 2.55 -14.71 5.84
N THR A 67 3.68 -15.01 5.22
CA THR A 67 4.65 -15.97 5.77
C THR A 67 5.32 -15.41 7.04
N LEU A 68 5.74 -14.15 7.03
CA LEU A 68 6.34 -13.48 8.18
C LEU A 68 5.37 -13.40 9.37
N LEU A 69 4.11 -13.05 9.11
CA LEU A 69 3.05 -13.01 10.13
C LEU A 69 2.80 -14.36 10.80
N LYS A 70 3.07 -15.49 10.11
CA LYS A 70 2.94 -16.85 10.65
C LYS A 70 4.10 -17.23 11.57
N VAL A 71 5.31 -16.77 11.27
CA VAL A 71 6.51 -17.04 12.08
C VAL A 71 6.73 -16.00 13.17
N GLY A 72 5.94 -14.92 13.19
CA GLY A 72 5.96 -13.90 14.24
C GLY A 72 6.87 -12.69 13.96
N ASN A 73 7.47 -12.61 12.76
CA ASN A 73 8.36 -11.51 12.36
C ASN A 73 7.55 -10.27 11.94
N ASN A 74 6.89 -9.64 12.89
CA ASN A 74 5.95 -8.55 12.58
C ASN A 74 6.68 -7.24 12.22
N GLU A 75 7.90 -7.03 12.72
CA GLU A 75 8.72 -5.86 12.43
C GLU A 75 9.12 -5.83 10.94
N ASP A 76 9.53 -6.98 10.37
CA ASP A 76 9.85 -7.11 8.94
C ASP A 76 8.61 -6.92 8.05
N VAL A 77 7.42 -7.25 8.56
CA VAL A 77 6.16 -6.99 7.85
C VAL A 77 5.98 -5.48 7.62
N MET A 78 6.36 -4.63 8.57
CA MET A 78 6.26 -3.17 8.42
C MET A 78 7.21 -2.64 7.33
N ILE A 79 8.40 -3.22 7.21
CA ILE A 79 9.36 -2.90 6.15
C ILE A 79 8.76 -3.24 4.78
N LEU A 80 8.21 -4.45 4.63
CA LEU A 80 7.59 -4.87 3.37
C LEU A 80 6.31 -4.09 3.06
N LEU A 81 5.52 -3.76 4.07
CA LEU A 81 4.29 -2.98 3.93
C LEU A 81 4.57 -1.59 3.37
N ARG A 82 5.70 -0.98 3.74
CA ARG A 82 6.14 0.30 3.17
C ARG A 82 6.20 0.25 1.65
N SER A 83 6.74 -0.83 1.08
CA SER A 83 6.80 -0.99 -0.38
C SER A 83 5.41 -1.08 -1.01
N ILE A 84 4.45 -1.74 -0.38
CA ILE A 84 3.06 -1.81 -0.89
C ILE A 84 2.41 -0.42 -0.80
N PHE A 85 2.66 0.32 0.27
CA PHE A 85 2.09 1.66 0.46
C PHE A 85 2.63 2.67 -0.56
N GLU A 86 3.93 2.64 -0.84
CA GLU A 86 4.54 3.46 -1.88
C GLU A 86 3.98 3.11 -3.27
N ASN A 87 3.85 1.81 -3.59
CA ASN A 87 3.20 1.38 -4.84
C ASN A 87 1.76 1.92 -4.94
N TYR A 88 0.97 1.84 -3.85
CA TYR A 88 -0.38 2.39 -3.81
C TYR A 88 -0.41 3.89 -4.12
N LEU A 89 0.42 4.69 -3.45
CA LEU A 89 0.45 6.13 -3.66
C LEU A 89 0.84 6.49 -5.10
N SER A 90 1.89 5.86 -5.63
CA SER A 90 2.33 6.06 -7.01
C SER A 90 1.26 5.69 -8.03
N THR A 91 0.60 4.54 -7.82
CA THR A 91 -0.51 4.07 -8.67
C THR A 91 -1.64 5.08 -8.67
N ARG A 92 -2.10 5.48 -7.48
CA ARG A 92 -3.20 6.42 -7.32
C ARG A 92 -2.90 7.77 -7.95
N TYR A 93 -1.68 8.26 -7.75
CA TYR A 93 -1.24 9.53 -8.34
C TYR A 93 -1.22 9.47 -9.87
N LEU A 94 -0.66 8.42 -10.45
CA LEU A 94 -0.62 8.25 -11.89
C LEU A 94 -2.04 8.09 -12.48
N HIS A 95 -2.91 7.33 -11.82
CA HIS A 95 -4.31 7.17 -12.20
C HIS A 95 -5.05 8.51 -12.29
N GLU A 96 -4.98 9.31 -11.22
CA GLU A 96 -5.65 10.63 -11.17
C GLU A 96 -4.94 11.70 -12.04
N ASN A 97 -3.70 11.47 -12.47
CA ASN A 97 -2.89 12.37 -13.31
C ASN A 97 -2.37 11.63 -14.56
N SER A 98 -3.30 11.06 -15.32
CA SER A 98 -3.03 10.20 -16.50
C SER A 98 -2.51 10.97 -17.72
N ASP A 99 -1.43 11.74 -17.56
CA ASP A 99 -0.77 12.46 -18.64
C ASP A 99 0.54 11.78 -19.10
N MET A 100 1.01 12.17 -20.27
CA MET A 100 2.24 11.62 -20.85
C MET A 100 3.50 11.94 -20.04
N ASN A 101 3.48 13.00 -19.22
CA ASN A 101 4.61 13.34 -18.36
C ASN A 101 4.69 12.38 -17.18
N GLY A 102 3.55 12.01 -16.58
CA GLY A 102 3.44 10.97 -15.57
C GLY A 102 3.94 9.63 -16.11
N ILE A 103 3.51 9.22 -17.31
CA ILE A 103 3.99 7.98 -17.94
C ILE A 103 5.51 8.00 -18.12
N LYS A 104 6.08 9.12 -18.59
CA LYS A 104 7.54 9.27 -18.70
C LYS A 104 8.23 9.17 -17.35
N ASP A 105 7.74 9.89 -16.34
CA ASP A 105 8.36 9.96 -15.01
C ASP A 105 8.28 8.64 -14.23
N PHE A 106 7.17 7.89 -14.36
CA PHE A 106 6.96 6.65 -13.60
C PHE A 106 7.42 5.38 -14.31
N ILE A 107 7.56 5.40 -15.64
CA ILE A 107 7.84 4.20 -16.43
C ILE A 107 9.12 4.37 -17.25
N LEU A 108 9.13 5.30 -18.21
CA LEU A 108 10.24 5.40 -19.16
C LEU A 108 11.55 5.86 -18.52
N ASN A 109 11.49 6.91 -17.70
CA ASN A 109 12.66 7.45 -17.01
C ASN A 109 13.28 6.42 -16.06
N PRO A 110 12.52 5.72 -15.20
CA PRO A 110 13.05 4.62 -14.39
C PRO A 110 13.67 3.48 -15.21
N ILE A 111 13.05 3.09 -16.33
CA ILE A 111 13.63 2.09 -17.25
C ILE A 111 14.98 2.59 -17.78
N ASN A 112 15.03 3.80 -18.31
CA ASN A 112 16.25 4.38 -18.87
C ASN A 112 17.35 4.56 -17.81
N VAL A 113 17.01 4.89 -16.58
CA VAL A 113 17.97 4.91 -15.47
C VAL A 113 18.46 3.50 -15.14
N ALA A 114 17.57 2.50 -15.06
CA ALA A 114 17.95 1.12 -14.75
C ALA A 114 18.88 0.50 -15.80
N PHE A 115 18.67 0.83 -17.09
CA PHE A 115 19.55 0.42 -18.19
C PHE A 115 20.74 1.35 -18.42
N SER A 116 20.95 2.34 -17.53
CA SER A 116 22.03 3.32 -17.66
C SER A 116 21.98 4.12 -18.97
N PHE A 117 20.83 4.29 -19.60
CA PHE A 117 20.66 5.29 -20.66
C PHE A 117 20.64 6.70 -20.08
N TYR A 118 20.04 6.86 -18.89
CA TYR A 118 20.01 8.11 -18.13
C TYR A 118 20.76 7.97 -16.79
N ASN A 119 21.21 9.10 -16.25
CA ASN A 119 21.81 9.19 -14.92
C ASN A 119 20.88 9.97 -13.98
N ILE A 120 21.14 9.83 -12.67
CA ILE A 120 20.54 10.69 -11.65
C ILE A 120 21.62 11.65 -11.17
N ASN A 121 21.37 12.94 -11.30
CA ASN A 121 22.31 13.95 -10.83
C ASN A 121 22.25 14.11 -9.30
N ARG A 122 23.12 14.94 -8.74
CA ARG A 122 23.18 15.18 -7.27
C ARG A 122 21.92 15.81 -6.68
N GLU A 123 21.09 16.43 -7.51
CA GLU A 123 19.82 17.04 -7.13
C GLU A 123 18.64 16.05 -7.20
N GLY A 124 18.85 14.82 -7.66
CA GLY A 124 17.78 13.83 -7.87
C GLY A 124 17.05 13.95 -9.21
N LYS A 125 17.55 14.80 -10.13
CA LYS A 125 16.99 14.94 -11.47
C LYS A 125 17.55 13.90 -12.42
N VAL A 126 16.73 13.47 -13.36
CA VAL A 126 17.10 12.50 -14.40
C VAL A 126 17.73 13.27 -15.56
N GLU A 127 18.95 12.91 -15.92
CA GLU A 127 19.70 13.52 -17.02
C GLU A 127 20.05 12.50 -18.10
N ASN A 128 19.96 12.91 -19.37
CA ASN A 128 20.44 12.09 -20.47
C ASN A 128 21.98 12.08 -20.54
N ARG A 129 22.56 11.33 -21.49
CA ARG A 129 24.02 11.27 -21.67
C ARG A 129 24.64 12.60 -22.10
N GLU A 130 23.85 13.53 -22.61
CA GLU A 130 24.24 14.88 -23.00
C GLU A 130 24.11 15.90 -21.85
N LYS A 131 23.71 15.45 -20.65
CA LYS A 131 23.46 16.26 -19.43
C LYS A 131 22.23 17.18 -19.52
N GLU A 132 21.30 16.91 -20.42
CA GLU A 132 20.01 17.58 -20.45
C GLU A 132 19.07 16.94 -19.42
N ILE A 133 18.31 17.77 -18.71
CA ILE A 133 17.33 17.31 -17.73
C ILE A 133 16.09 16.80 -18.47
N VAL A 134 15.77 15.52 -18.30
CA VAL A 134 14.66 14.83 -18.97
C VAL A 134 13.55 14.39 -18.00
N GLY A 135 13.73 14.63 -16.70
CA GLY A 135 12.72 14.39 -15.67
C GLY A 135 13.26 14.51 -14.25
N GLU A 136 12.46 14.11 -13.27
CA GLU A 136 12.81 14.13 -11.85
C GLU A 136 12.31 12.85 -11.17
N LEU A 137 13.15 12.25 -10.31
CA LEU A 137 12.74 11.16 -9.44
C LEU A 137 11.99 11.72 -8.24
N ARG A 138 10.66 11.73 -8.35
CA ARG A 138 9.77 12.26 -7.32
C ARG A 138 9.70 11.34 -6.10
N ASN A 139 9.60 11.95 -4.92
CA ASN A 139 9.52 11.22 -3.66
C ASN A 139 8.06 10.79 -3.36
N PRO A 140 7.81 9.65 -2.69
CA PRO A 140 6.46 9.23 -2.30
C PRO A 140 5.60 10.31 -1.61
N LYS A 141 6.23 11.26 -0.91
CA LYS A 141 5.54 12.40 -0.30
C LYS A 141 4.77 13.26 -1.31
N GLU A 142 5.17 13.27 -2.58
CA GLU A 142 4.55 14.09 -3.63
C GLU A 142 3.30 13.41 -4.21
N PHE A 143 3.15 12.10 -4.02
CA PHE A 143 2.08 11.29 -4.59
C PHE A 143 0.81 11.24 -3.72
N LYS A 144 0.87 11.77 -2.49
CA LYS A 144 -0.29 11.79 -1.59
C LYS A 144 -1.39 12.74 -2.10
N ILE A 145 -2.57 12.18 -2.37
CA ILE A 145 -3.75 12.93 -2.84
C ILE A 145 -4.97 12.62 -1.98
N GLY A 146 -6.06 13.35 -2.20
CA GLY A 146 -7.32 13.15 -1.48
C GLY A 146 -7.16 13.07 0.06
N LYS A 147 -7.79 12.06 0.68
CA LYS A 147 -7.73 11.83 2.13
C LYS A 147 -6.42 11.20 2.59
N ASP A 148 -5.56 10.71 1.69
CA ASP A 148 -4.24 10.16 2.06
C ASP A 148 -3.37 11.22 2.73
N LYS A 149 -3.53 12.49 2.34
CA LYS A 149 -2.86 13.65 2.95
C LYS A 149 -3.02 13.73 4.48
N ARG A 150 -4.11 13.18 5.03
CA ARG A 150 -4.43 13.29 6.46
C ARG A 150 -3.63 12.34 7.33
N TYR A 151 -3.37 11.13 6.85
CA TYR A 151 -2.66 10.10 7.62
C TYR A 151 -1.25 9.83 7.09
N TYR A 152 -0.89 10.32 5.90
CA TYR A 152 0.37 10.01 5.23
C TYR A 152 1.58 10.20 6.14
N TYR A 153 1.76 11.38 6.74
CA TYR A 153 3.00 11.67 7.48
C TYR A 153 3.12 10.81 8.72
N ASP A 154 2.04 10.62 9.48
CA ASP A 154 2.07 9.79 10.69
C ASP A 154 2.28 8.32 10.36
N PHE A 155 1.59 7.81 9.34
CA PHE A 155 1.68 6.41 8.94
C PHE A 155 3.03 6.09 8.28
N TYR A 156 3.51 6.96 7.39
CA TYR A 156 4.80 6.80 6.72
C TYR A 156 5.98 6.95 7.67
N ASP A 157 5.88 7.83 8.67
CA ASP A 157 6.84 7.93 9.78
C ASP A 157 6.93 6.58 10.51
N ILE A 158 5.81 5.99 10.94
CA ILE A 158 5.79 4.67 11.58
C ILE A 158 6.47 3.60 10.69
N LEU A 159 6.11 3.51 9.42
CA LEU A 159 6.73 2.55 8.48
C LEU A 159 8.25 2.77 8.36
N SER A 160 8.68 4.03 8.36
CA SER A 160 10.10 4.39 8.26
C SER A 160 10.89 4.04 9.52
N GLN A 161 10.27 4.07 10.70
CA GLN A 161 10.93 3.67 11.95
C GLN A 161 11.40 2.22 11.91
N TYR A 162 10.64 1.32 11.27
CA TYR A 162 11.04 -0.10 11.13
C TYR A 162 12.06 -0.32 10.01
N ALA A 163 12.07 0.52 8.98
CA ALA A 163 12.98 0.37 7.84
C ALA A 163 14.40 0.90 8.11
N HIS A 164 14.57 1.76 9.11
CA HIS A 164 15.85 2.38 9.47
C HIS A 164 16.26 1.99 10.88
N CYS A 165 17.56 2.04 11.18
CA CYS A 165 18.03 1.79 12.54
C CYS A 165 17.49 2.88 13.47
N ASN A 166 16.47 2.54 14.26
CA ASN A 166 15.80 3.45 15.18
C ASN A 166 15.71 2.83 16.58
N TYR A 167 16.43 3.44 17.52
CA TYR A 167 16.47 2.98 18.91
C TYR A 167 15.14 3.14 19.66
N GLY A 168 14.21 3.95 19.14
CA GLY A 168 12.85 4.06 19.66
C GLY A 168 12.03 2.77 19.55
N LEU A 169 12.48 1.80 18.74
CA LEU A 169 11.87 0.47 18.61
C LEU A 169 12.49 -0.58 19.53
N ILE A 170 13.38 -0.20 20.46
CA ILE A 170 14.08 -1.17 21.32
C ILE A 170 13.12 -2.14 22.03
N ASP A 171 11.97 -1.65 22.47
CA ASP A 171 10.99 -2.46 23.17
C ASP A 171 10.40 -3.56 22.28
N TYR A 172 10.45 -3.46 20.96
CA TYR A 172 10.00 -4.52 20.04
C TYR A 172 10.98 -5.70 19.97
N TYR A 173 12.23 -5.47 20.37
CA TYR A 173 13.31 -6.45 20.33
C TYR A 173 13.79 -6.87 21.73
N LYS A 174 13.12 -6.42 22.80
CA LYS A 174 13.48 -6.75 24.18
C LYS A 174 12.39 -7.53 24.91
N GLU A 175 12.79 -8.60 25.56
CA GLU A 175 11.96 -9.43 26.43
C GLU A 175 12.75 -9.76 27.69
N GLU A 176 12.13 -9.60 28.86
CA GLU A 176 12.78 -9.84 30.17
C GLU A 176 14.13 -9.10 30.36
N GLY A 177 14.24 -7.90 29.77
CA GLY A 177 15.44 -7.05 29.86
C GLY A 177 16.56 -7.40 28.87
N MET A 178 16.45 -8.51 28.14
CA MET A 178 17.42 -8.98 27.15
C MET A 178 16.91 -8.81 25.72
N TYR A 179 17.82 -8.81 24.73
CA TYR A 179 17.41 -8.83 23.33
C TYR A 179 16.84 -10.21 22.95
N SER A 180 15.76 -10.21 22.20
CA SER A 180 15.06 -11.41 21.74
C SER A 180 14.73 -11.30 20.25
N ILE A 181 15.06 -12.35 19.50
CA ILE A 181 14.64 -12.52 18.10
C ILE A 181 13.30 -13.28 18.00
N SER A 182 12.73 -13.69 19.13
CA SER A 182 11.50 -14.48 19.20
C SER A 182 10.30 -13.69 19.70
N LYS A 183 10.53 -12.44 20.14
CA LYS A 183 9.46 -11.56 20.59
C LYS A 183 8.52 -11.25 19.42
N VAL A 184 7.22 -11.33 19.70
CA VAL A 184 6.16 -11.01 18.72
C VAL A 184 5.35 -9.82 19.22
N SER A 185 5.58 -8.66 18.61
CA SER A 185 4.93 -7.40 19.02
C SER A 185 3.77 -7.01 18.09
N ASP A 186 2.79 -6.25 18.58
CA ASP A 186 1.76 -5.56 17.78
C ASP A 186 0.99 -6.41 16.75
N ARG A 187 0.69 -7.67 17.10
CA ARG A 187 0.05 -8.67 16.23
C ARG A 187 -1.19 -8.14 15.48
N LEU A 188 -2.10 -7.45 16.18
CA LEU A 188 -3.32 -6.92 15.60
C LEU A 188 -3.08 -5.67 14.75
N LEU A 189 -2.30 -4.72 15.27
CA LEU A 189 -2.08 -3.42 14.62
C LEU A 189 -1.38 -3.59 13.27
N ILE A 190 -0.37 -4.45 13.21
CA ILE A 190 0.41 -4.70 12.00
C ILE A 190 -0.44 -5.38 10.93
N ARG A 191 -1.29 -6.34 11.31
CA ARG A 191 -2.27 -6.94 10.38
C ARG A 191 -3.29 -5.94 9.88
N LEU A 192 -3.76 -5.02 10.73
CA LEU A 192 -4.66 -3.94 10.33
C LEU A 192 -3.98 -3.07 9.27
N TYR A 193 -2.73 -2.69 9.46
CA TYR A 193 -2.00 -1.86 8.49
C TYR A 193 -1.79 -2.57 7.15
N VAL A 194 -1.47 -3.86 7.17
CA VAL A 194 -1.37 -4.69 5.96
C VAL A 194 -2.68 -4.67 5.19
N ILE A 195 -3.79 -4.96 5.87
CA ILE A 195 -5.11 -4.98 5.25
C ILE A 195 -5.54 -3.58 4.79
N PHE A 196 -5.24 -2.54 5.56
CA PHE A 196 -5.58 -1.15 5.20
C PHE A 196 -4.96 -0.74 3.87
N VAL A 197 -3.64 -0.90 3.73
CA VAL A 197 -2.93 -0.51 2.50
C VAL A 197 -3.37 -1.39 1.34
N TYR A 198 -3.44 -2.70 1.54
CA TYR A 198 -3.74 -3.62 0.45
C TYR A 198 -5.20 -3.50 -0.02
N THR A 199 -6.14 -3.19 0.88
CA THR A 199 -7.54 -2.91 0.51
C THR A 199 -7.64 -1.70 -0.40
N LYS A 200 -6.92 -0.61 -0.08
CA LYS A 200 -6.91 0.61 -0.90
C LYS A 200 -6.31 0.35 -2.28
N LEU A 201 -5.19 -0.39 -2.36
CA LEU A 201 -4.59 -0.78 -3.64
C LEU A 201 -5.53 -1.67 -4.45
N PHE A 202 -6.14 -2.66 -3.81
CA PHE A 202 -7.07 -3.59 -4.46
C PHE A 202 -8.32 -2.87 -4.96
N GLU A 203 -8.90 -1.97 -4.17
CA GLU A 203 -10.06 -1.18 -4.60
C GLU A 203 -9.72 -0.31 -5.81
N LEU A 204 -8.60 0.41 -5.75
CA LEU A 204 -8.15 1.32 -6.80
C LEU A 204 -7.95 0.63 -8.15
N ILE A 205 -7.51 -0.62 -8.17
CA ILE A 205 -7.14 -1.31 -9.42
C ILE A 205 -8.22 -2.31 -9.84
N VAL A 206 -8.76 -3.08 -8.90
CA VAL A 206 -9.64 -4.22 -9.22
C VAL A 206 -11.10 -3.81 -9.27
N THR A 207 -11.53 -2.76 -8.55
CA THR A 207 -12.96 -2.39 -8.49
C THR A 207 -13.32 -1.20 -9.39
N VAL A 208 -12.53 -0.95 -10.43
CA VAL A 208 -12.78 0.13 -11.40
C VAL A 208 -13.82 -0.33 -12.44
N GLU A 209 -14.74 0.56 -12.78
CA GLU A 209 -15.73 0.31 -13.84
C GLU A 209 -15.02 0.14 -15.18
N GLY A 210 -15.32 -0.97 -15.87
CA GLY A 210 -14.68 -1.33 -17.14
C GLY A 210 -13.56 -2.36 -17.01
N GLU A 211 -13.22 -2.83 -15.81
CA GLU A 211 -12.31 -3.97 -15.63
C GLU A 211 -12.89 -5.27 -16.21
N ASP A 212 -12.04 -6.04 -16.90
CA ASP A 212 -12.42 -7.23 -17.66
C ASP A 212 -12.60 -8.46 -16.76
N PHE A 213 -13.68 -8.46 -15.98
CA PHE A 213 -14.06 -9.63 -15.20
C PHE A 213 -14.54 -10.78 -16.11
N PRO A 214 -14.12 -12.04 -15.85
CA PRO A 214 -14.57 -13.18 -16.64
C PRO A 214 -16.08 -13.44 -16.48
N ASP A 215 -16.64 -13.08 -15.32
CA ASP A 215 -18.05 -13.20 -15.02
C ASP A 215 -18.46 -12.25 -13.87
N LYS A 216 -19.76 -11.94 -13.81
CA LYS A 216 -20.37 -11.07 -12.78
C LYS A 216 -20.21 -11.61 -11.35
N ARG A 217 -20.00 -12.91 -11.17
CA ARG A 217 -19.81 -13.51 -9.85
C ARG A 217 -18.42 -13.19 -9.32
N THR A 218 -17.40 -13.20 -10.18
CA THR A 218 -16.03 -12.83 -9.84
C THR A 218 -15.95 -11.36 -9.48
N GLU A 219 -16.54 -10.48 -10.30
CA GLU A 219 -16.72 -9.05 -10.00
C GLU A 219 -17.35 -8.85 -8.62
N ARG A 220 -18.54 -9.42 -8.39
CA ARG A 220 -19.24 -9.31 -7.10
C ARG A 220 -18.40 -9.81 -5.93
N THR A 221 -17.60 -10.86 -6.13
CA THR A 221 -16.72 -11.41 -5.09
C THR A 221 -15.62 -10.42 -4.70
N CYS A 222 -14.98 -9.77 -5.68
CA CYS A 222 -13.97 -8.74 -5.44
C CYS A 222 -14.56 -7.52 -4.72
N TYR A 223 -15.73 -7.04 -5.16
CA TYR A 223 -16.40 -5.89 -4.55
C TYR A 223 -16.84 -6.19 -3.12
N THR A 224 -17.41 -7.38 -2.88
CA THR A 224 -17.82 -7.82 -1.53
C THR A 224 -16.60 -7.95 -0.62
N LEU A 225 -15.47 -8.44 -1.12
CA LEU A 225 -14.24 -8.56 -0.34
C LEU A 225 -13.75 -7.19 0.16
N VAL A 226 -13.76 -6.17 -0.69
CA VAL A 226 -13.40 -4.80 -0.30
C VAL A 226 -14.41 -4.26 0.74
N ALA A 227 -15.71 -4.43 0.50
CA ALA A 227 -16.76 -3.97 1.41
C ALA A 227 -16.64 -4.61 2.81
N ASP A 228 -16.51 -5.94 2.86
CA ASP A 228 -16.29 -6.69 4.11
C ASP A 228 -15.02 -6.20 4.81
N SER A 229 -13.93 -5.99 4.06
CA SER A 229 -12.67 -5.49 4.61
C SER A 229 -12.81 -4.11 5.24
N ILE A 230 -13.45 -3.16 4.56
CA ILE A 230 -13.69 -1.82 5.09
C ILE A 230 -14.46 -1.88 6.41
N LYS A 231 -15.53 -2.69 6.47
CA LYS A 231 -16.34 -2.84 7.68
C LYS A 231 -15.53 -3.39 8.85
N THR A 232 -14.81 -4.50 8.64
CA THR A 232 -13.97 -5.12 9.68
C THR A 232 -12.86 -4.17 10.14
N GLN A 233 -12.22 -3.44 9.23
CA GLN A 233 -11.20 -2.46 9.60
C GLN A 233 -11.76 -1.33 10.46
N LYS A 234 -12.95 -0.80 10.15
CA LYS A 234 -13.59 0.25 10.96
C LYS A 234 -13.85 -0.22 12.40
N GLU A 235 -14.35 -1.43 12.57
CA GLU A 235 -14.58 -2.05 13.90
C GLU A 235 -13.28 -2.19 14.69
N ILE A 236 -12.22 -2.69 14.04
CA ILE A 236 -10.90 -2.87 14.66
C ILE A 236 -10.26 -1.52 15.01
N ILE A 237 -10.39 -0.52 14.14
CA ILE A 237 -9.90 0.83 14.40
C ILE A 237 -10.58 1.41 15.65
N ASP A 238 -11.90 1.29 15.78
CA ASP A 238 -12.59 1.79 16.98
C ASP A 238 -12.11 1.07 18.24
N TYR A 239 -11.96 -0.25 18.18
CA TYR A 239 -11.37 -1.04 19.27
C TYR A 239 -9.97 -0.55 19.67
N LEU A 240 -9.07 -0.35 18.70
CA LEU A 240 -7.71 0.14 18.96
C LEU A 240 -7.70 1.57 19.49
N ARG A 241 -8.57 2.45 18.98
CA ARG A 241 -8.66 3.83 19.46
C ARG A 241 -9.09 3.90 20.92
N GLU A 242 -10.04 3.07 21.35
CA GLU A 242 -10.40 2.96 22.77
C GLU A 242 -9.26 2.35 23.60
N LYS A 243 -8.52 1.35 23.06
CA LYS A 243 -7.30 0.81 23.72
C LYS A 243 -6.28 1.93 23.99
N TYR A 244 -5.96 2.76 23.00
CA TYR A 244 -5.02 3.89 23.17
C TYR A 244 -5.56 5.00 24.08
N LYS A 245 -6.88 5.20 24.14
CA LYS A 245 -7.50 6.20 25.03
C LYS A 245 -7.36 5.82 26.50
N ASN A 246 -7.35 4.52 26.80
CA ASN A 246 -7.24 3.98 28.14
C ASN A 246 -5.78 3.80 28.62
N ILE A 247 -4.80 4.26 27.84
CA ILE A 247 -3.39 4.31 28.28
C ILE A 247 -3.22 5.54 29.17
N HIS A 248 -2.99 5.30 30.46
CA HIS A 248 -2.82 6.34 31.49
C HIS A 248 -1.36 6.71 31.78
N ASP A 249 -0.40 6.13 31.06
CA ASP A 249 1.02 6.49 31.19
C ASP A 249 1.27 7.88 30.60
N GLU A 250 1.70 8.83 31.45
CA GLU A 250 2.03 10.19 31.04
C GLU A 250 3.11 10.26 29.96
N LYS A 251 4.09 9.35 29.98
CA LYS A 251 5.15 9.29 28.96
C LYS A 251 4.60 8.94 27.58
N LEU A 252 3.49 8.21 27.53
CA LEU A 252 2.83 7.79 26.29
C LEU A 252 1.68 8.70 25.87
N LYS A 253 1.32 9.74 26.65
CA LYS A 253 0.16 10.61 26.39
C LYS A 253 0.13 11.17 24.96
N TYR A 254 1.26 11.71 24.49
CA TYR A 254 1.37 12.28 23.14
C TYR A 254 1.36 11.20 22.06
N HIS A 255 2.04 10.08 22.30
CA HIS A 255 2.03 8.93 21.39
C HIS A 255 0.61 8.37 21.22
N SER A 256 -0.09 8.09 22.33
CA SER A 256 -1.48 7.61 22.34
C SER A 256 -2.46 8.60 21.70
N LYS A 257 -2.21 9.92 21.81
CA LYS A 257 -2.97 10.92 21.06
C LYS A 257 -2.72 10.81 19.55
N LYS A 258 -1.45 10.82 19.13
CA LYS A 258 -1.05 10.68 17.71
C LYS A 258 -1.65 9.42 17.08
N MET A 259 -1.55 8.27 17.75
CA MET A 259 -2.10 7.00 17.27
C MET A 259 -3.62 7.06 17.08
N ARG A 260 -4.36 7.67 18.02
CA ARG A 260 -5.82 7.81 17.90
C ARG A 260 -6.25 8.73 16.75
N GLU A 261 -5.51 9.81 16.52
CA GLU A 261 -5.76 10.76 15.44
C GLU A 261 -5.48 10.12 14.09
N MET A 262 -4.31 9.49 13.92
CA MET A 262 -3.95 8.75 12.70
C MET A 262 -4.95 7.64 12.40
N LEU A 263 -5.30 6.80 13.37
CA LEU A 263 -6.29 5.72 13.17
C LEU A 263 -7.66 6.28 12.75
N ASN A 264 -8.08 7.42 13.32
CA ASN A 264 -9.32 8.07 12.92
C ASN A 264 -9.28 8.60 11.48
N ASP A 265 -8.15 9.16 11.05
CA ASP A 265 -7.99 9.64 9.69
C ASP A 265 -7.89 8.50 8.67
N MET A 266 -7.22 7.40 9.04
CA MET A 266 -7.26 6.15 8.28
C MET A 266 -8.71 5.65 8.14
N LYS A 267 -9.48 5.61 9.25
CA LYS A 267 -10.90 5.20 9.23
C LYS A 267 -11.73 6.06 8.27
N LYS A 268 -11.58 7.38 8.33
CA LYS A 268 -12.28 8.32 7.44
C LYS A 268 -11.87 8.18 5.98
N SER A 269 -10.62 7.77 5.73
CA SER A 269 -10.10 7.53 4.38
C SER A 269 -10.66 6.26 3.74
N LEU A 270 -11.10 5.26 4.52
CA LEU A 270 -11.74 4.05 3.98
C LEU A 270 -13.07 4.35 3.27
N SER A 271 -13.73 5.46 3.61
CA SER A 271 -14.94 5.94 2.92
C SER A 271 -14.64 6.87 1.75
N GLU A 272 -13.38 7.05 1.35
CA GLU A 272 -13.03 7.69 0.07
C GLU A 272 -13.33 6.76 -1.09
N GLU A 273 -13.91 7.26 -2.18
CA GLU A 273 -14.10 6.49 -3.41
C GLU A 273 -12.76 6.40 -4.14
N LEU A 274 -12.22 5.19 -4.27
CA LEU A 274 -11.00 4.91 -5.04
C LEU A 274 -11.29 4.11 -6.30
N GLY A 275 -12.28 3.23 -6.24
CA GLY A 275 -12.86 2.55 -7.38
C GLY A 275 -14.38 2.76 -7.41
N SER A 276 -15.07 1.93 -8.18
CA SER A 276 -16.52 2.03 -8.43
C SER A 276 -17.39 1.33 -7.36
N LEU A 277 -16.82 1.01 -6.19
CA LEU A 277 -17.57 0.45 -5.07
C LEU A 277 -18.42 1.53 -4.39
N VAL A 278 -19.74 1.38 -4.38
CA VAL A 278 -20.65 2.28 -3.65
C VAL A 278 -20.57 2.04 -2.15
N LYS A 279 -20.08 3.04 -1.39
CA LYS A 279 -19.83 2.93 0.05
C LYS A 279 -20.89 3.56 0.95
N MET A 280 -22.04 3.97 0.41
CA MET A 280 -23.03 4.81 1.10
C MET A 280 -23.58 4.29 2.44
N ASN A 281 -23.33 3.04 2.84
CA ASN A 281 -23.74 2.48 4.14
C ASN A 281 -22.70 1.51 4.77
N LEU A 282 -21.41 1.62 4.40
CA LEU A 282 -20.33 0.78 4.93
C LEU A 282 -19.59 1.43 6.10
#